data_AF-A0A9P4SFY3-F1
#
_entry.id   AF-A0A9P4SFY3-F1
#
_cell.length_a   1.000
_cell.length_b   1.000
_cell.length_c   1.000
_cell.angle_alpha   90.00
_cell.angle_beta   90.00
_cell.angle_gamma   90.00
#
_symmetry.space_group_name_H-M   'P 1'
#
loop_
_entity.id
_entity.type
_entity.pdbx_description
1 polymer ?
#
loop_
_entity_poly.entity_id
_entity_poly.type
_entity_poly.pdbx_seq_one_letter_code
_entity_poly.pdbx_strand_id
1 'polypeptide(L)'
;MTTPLAPKPPSVLGRYRLLSPNAGVMVSPICLGAMNFGTNWTQIMGKCSKEDAFALMDYFYSQGGNFIDTAVNYQLGQSEQWIGEWMAKTPARRSEMVIATKYTGPFMLHKGQEIIQSNFGGNHTKAMKESVETSLRNLQTDYIDLYYIHVWTQTVSIPELMQSLNNLVASGKVLYLGVSDTPAWVVTKCNAYARQHGLRQFCVYQGRYAASERDMERDIIPMCIDEGMSIAPWGALGAGLFRPSNAGEKKEGRNMPTVATGKEKSVSAVLEKVAERKGGVPLTSVALAYVLHKAPYCFPICGGRKVEHMKGNIEALKLKLTKEDIEEIETGYDFNVGFPHNFFSGSKNQSWGPEDNIMLKRLGHFDFVKGPQPIPPYEEGSDEGKPQPPMWPTKKVDEK
;
A
#
# COMPACT_ATOMS: atom_id res chain seq x y z
N MET A 1 -17.21 -13.82 31.43
CA MET A 1 -16.80 -14.38 30.12
C MET A 1 -15.29 -14.57 30.17
N THR A 2 -14.79 -15.81 30.18
CA THR A 2 -13.36 -16.13 30.32
C THR A 2 -12.77 -16.60 28.99
N THR A 3 -13.02 -15.87 27.90
CA THR A 3 -12.26 -16.07 26.67
C THR A 3 -10.82 -15.63 26.92
N PRO A 4 -9.81 -16.49 26.69
CA PRO A 4 -8.42 -16.13 26.89
C PRO A 4 -8.05 -14.95 25.97
N LEU A 5 -7.13 -14.10 26.44
CA LEU A 5 -6.56 -13.05 25.59
C LEU A 5 -5.77 -13.68 24.45
N ALA A 6 -5.68 -12.98 23.32
CA ALA A 6 -4.88 -13.42 22.19
C ALA A 6 -3.39 -13.57 22.60
N PRO A 7 -2.69 -14.61 22.12
CA PRO A 7 -1.26 -14.76 22.38
C PRO A 7 -0.46 -13.63 21.71
N LYS A 8 0.78 -13.42 22.16
CA LYS A 8 1.70 -12.50 21.47
C LYS A 8 1.94 -12.98 20.03
N PRO A 9 1.96 -12.07 19.05
CA PRO A 9 2.20 -12.46 17.66
C PRO A 9 3.62 -13.01 17.48
N PRO A 10 3.86 -13.89 16.49
CA PRO A 10 5.18 -14.48 16.24
C PRO A 10 6.22 -13.46 15.79
N SER A 11 5.79 -12.31 15.24
CA SER A 11 6.65 -11.19 14.88
C SER A 11 5.88 -9.87 14.90
N VAL A 12 6.58 -8.75 14.71
CA VAL A 12 5.97 -7.42 14.55
C VAL A 12 5.04 -7.31 13.34
N LEU A 13 5.13 -8.22 12.35
CA LEU A 13 4.21 -8.30 11.23
C LEU A 13 2.78 -8.72 11.68
N GLY A 14 2.67 -9.52 12.74
CA GLY A 14 1.39 -9.92 13.32
C GLY A 14 0.74 -8.86 14.21
N ARG A 15 1.31 -7.64 14.29
CA ARG A 15 0.64 -6.49 14.92
C ARG A 15 -0.23 -5.78 13.88
N TYR A 16 -1.42 -6.33 13.68
CA TYR A 16 -2.35 -5.85 12.68
C TYR A 16 -2.77 -4.40 12.91
N ARG A 17 -3.00 -3.69 11.80
CA ARG A 17 -3.47 -2.30 11.80
C ARG A 17 -4.81 -2.25 11.08
N LEU A 18 -5.66 -1.33 11.53
CA LEU A 18 -6.90 -0.98 10.85
C LEU A 18 -6.58 -0.51 9.43
N LEU A 19 -7.23 -1.10 8.42
CA LEU A 19 -6.93 -0.79 7.02
C LEU A 19 -7.15 0.68 6.70
N SER A 20 -8.26 1.29 7.11
CA SER A 20 -8.49 2.73 7.01
C SER A 20 -9.69 3.15 7.89
N PRO A 21 -9.91 4.46 8.14
CA PRO A 21 -11.11 4.93 8.84
C PRO A 21 -12.43 4.41 8.23
N ASN A 22 -12.44 4.20 6.91
CA ASN A 22 -13.60 3.71 6.16
C ASN A 22 -13.60 2.18 5.93
N ALA A 23 -12.63 1.44 6.48
CA ALA A 23 -12.55 -0.02 6.37
C ALA A 23 -12.03 -0.68 7.66
N GLY A 24 -12.95 -1.35 8.36
CA GLY A 24 -12.73 -2.05 9.62
C GLY A 24 -11.80 -3.28 9.59
N VAL A 25 -11.39 -3.74 8.40
CA VAL A 25 -10.58 -4.95 8.26
C VAL A 25 -9.16 -4.71 8.78
N MET A 26 -8.61 -5.70 9.49
CA MET A 26 -7.29 -5.63 10.11
C MET A 26 -6.26 -6.33 9.21
N VAL A 27 -5.22 -5.61 8.83
CA VAL A 27 -4.18 -6.09 7.92
C VAL A 27 -2.78 -6.00 8.53
N SER A 28 -1.87 -6.86 8.09
CA SER A 28 -0.46 -6.77 8.43
C SER A 28 0.12 -5.44 7.93
N PRO A 29 1.08 -4.83 8.65
CA PRO A 29 1.65 -3.52 8.30
C PRO A 29 2.43 -3.51 6.98
N ILE A 30 2.73 -4.69 6.42
CA ILE A 30 3.26 -4.89 5.09
C ILE A 30 2.26 -5.72 4.29
N CYS A 31 2.07 -5.35 3.03
CA CYS A 31 1.33 -6.13 2.06
C CYS A 31 2.32 -6.95 1.21
N LEU A 32 2.09 -8.26 1.06
CA LEU A 32 2.90 -9.11 0.20
C LEU A 32 2.49 -8.92 -1.26
N GLY A 33 3.38 -8.33 -2.07
CA GLY A 33 3.13 -8.12 -3.50
C GLY A 33 3.48 -9.35 -4.34
N ALA A 34 2.50 -9.86 -5.09
CA ALA A 34 2.60 -11.11 -5.83
C ALA A 34 2.85 -10.96 -7.35
N MET A 35 3.21 -9.75 -7.83
CA MET A 35 3.46 -9.50 -9.27
C MET A 35 4.53 -10.43 -9.87
N ASN A 36 5.48 -10.90 -9.06
CA ASN A 36 6.52 -11.83 -9.50
C ASN A 36 6.14 -13.32 -9.37
N PHE A 37 4.95 -13.67 -8.89
CA PHE A 37 4.54 -15.08 -8.72
C PHE A 37 4.09 -15.66 -10.05
N GLY A 38 5.06 -16.19 -10.80
CA GLY A 38 4.83 -16.79 -12.10
C GLY A 38 6.12 -16.91 -12.90
N THR A 39 6.06 -17.68 -13.97
CA THR A 39 7.18 -17.89 -14.90
C THR A 39 7.02 -17.14 -16.20
N ASN A 40 5.83 -16.62 -16.50
CA ASN A 40 5.48 -16.01 -17.78
C ASN A 40 6.24 -14.69 -18.06
N TRP A 41 6.68 -13.97 -17.02
CA TRP A 41 7.42 -12.72 -17.15
C TRP A 41 8.88 -12.84 -16.68
N THR A 42 9.48 -14.04 -16.78
CA THR A 42 10.85 -14.32 -16.31
C THR A 42 11.88 -13.31 -16.85
N GLN A 43 11.75 -12.88 -18.11
CA GLN A 43 12.68 -11.93 -18.74
C GLN A 43 12.69 -10.53 -18.10
N ILE A 44 11.55 -10.12 -17.52
CA ILE A 44 11.36 -8.78 -16.97
C ILE A 44 11.45 -8.80 -15.43
N MET A 45 10.87 -9.83 -14.80
CA MET A 45 10.69 -9.92 -13.35
C MET A 45 11.74 -10.81 -12.67
N GLY A 46 12.50 -11.57 -13.46
CA GLY A 46 13.35 -12.67 -13.00
C GLY A 46 12.54 -13.93 -12.70
N LYS A 47 13.24 -15.07 -12.60
CA LYS A 47 12.65 -16.38 -12.33
C LYS A 47 12.08 -16.47 -10.93
N CYS A 48 10.80 -16.82 -10.79
CA CYS A 48 10.15 -17.19 -9.53
C CYS A 48 9.40 -18.49 -9.79
N SER A 49 9.87 -19.61 -9.23
CA SER A 49 9.13 -20.86 -9.37
C SER A 49 7.90 -20.85 -8.45
N LYS A 50 7.04 -21.86 -8.62
CA LYS A 50 5.89 -22.05 -7.74
C LYS A 50 6.34 -22.40 -6.32
N GLU A 51 7.39 -23.19 -6.19
CA GLU A 51 8.02 -23.54 -4.92
C GLU A 51 8.55 -22.29 -4.20
N ASP A 52 9.22 -21.37 -4.93
CA ASP A 52 9.68 -20.10 -4.38
C ASP A 52 8.51 -19.24 -3.86
N ALA A 53 7.42 -19.15 -4.65
CA ALA A 53 6.24 -18.37 -4.28
C ALA A 53 5.53 -18.97 -3.04
N PHE A 54 5.39 -20.29 -2.99
CA PHE A 54 4.78 -20.99 -1.85
C PHE A 54 5.63 -20.84 -0.60
N ALA A 55 6.95 -21.01 -0.69
CA ALA A 55 7.86 -20.81 0.44
C ALA A 55 7.79 -19.37 0.98
N LEU A 56 7.65 -18.38 0.10
CA LEU A 56 7.50 -16.98 0.51
C LEU A 56 6.15 -16.72 1.21
N MET A 57 5.04 -17.25 0.67
CA MET A 57 3.72 -17.13 1.29
C MET A 57 3.64 -17.87 2.63
N ASP A 58 4.19 -19.08 2.72
CA ASP A 58 4.27 -19.85 3.98
C ASP A 58 5.10 -19.10 5.03
N TYR A 59 6.25 -18.53 4.64
CA TYR A 59 7.05 -17.71 5.55
C TYR A 59 6.29 -16.47 6.01
N PHE A 60 5.71 -15.69 5.08
CA PHE A 60 4.94 -14.49 5.39
C PHE A 60 3.79 -14.79 6.37
N TYR A 61 3.02 -15.84 6.10
CA TYR A 61 1.95 -16.33 6.97
C TYR A 61 2.47 -16.76 8.34
N SER A 62 3.57 -17.53 8.42
CA SER A 62 4.17 -17.97 9.69
C SER A 62 4.63 -16.82 10.59
N GLN A 63 4.93 -15.66 10.00
CA GLN A 63 5.31 -14.45 10.72
C GLN A 63 4.11 -13.59 11.14
N GLY A 64 2.88 -14.04 10.86
CA GLY A 64 1.63 -13.35 11.15
C GLY A 64 1.15 -12.45 10.01
N GLY A 65 1.72 -12.52 8.81
CA GLY A 65 1.27 -11.75 7.65
C GLY A 65 -0.07 -12.25 7.12
N ASN A 66 -0.98 -11.32 6.82
CA ASN A 66 -2.31 -11.67 6.34
C ASN A 66 -2.78 -10.88 5.10
N PHE A 67 -1.98 -9.96 4.56
CA PHE A 67 -2.39 -9.10 3.45
C PHE A 67 -1.57 -9.39 2.18
N ILE A 68 -2.23 -9.86 1.12
CA ILE A 68 -1.58 -10.20 -0.17
C ILE A 68 -2.23 -9.39 -1.30
N ASP A 69 -1.40 -8.80 -2.17
CA ASP A 69 -1.82 -8.03 -3.34
C ASP A 69 -1.38 -8.73 -4.65
N THR A 70 -2.32 -8.89 -5.57
CA THR A 70 -2.11 -9.42 -6.93
C THR A 70 -2.93 -8.64 -7.96
N ALA A 71 -3.01 -9.09 -9.21
CA ALA A 71 -3.89 -8.54 -10.24
C ALA A 71 -4.23 -9.60 -11.29
N VAL A 72 -5.38 -9.47 -11.94
CA VAL A 72 -5.89 -10.44 -12.94
C VAL A 72 -4.90 -10.73 -14.06
N ASN A 73 -4.07 -9.75 -14.44
CA ASN A 73 -3.12 -9.85 -15.53
C ASN A 73 -1.70 -10.22 -15.09
N TYR A 74 -1.41 -10.28 -13.78
CA TYR A 74 -0.07 -10.58 -13.31
C TYR A 74 0.35 -11.98 -13.71
N GLN A 75 1.50 -12.07 -14.40
CA GLN A 75 2.03 -13.33 -14.92
C GLN A 75 1.00 -14.07 -15.77
N LEU A 76 0.14 -13.33 -16.48
CA LEU A 76 -0.94 -13.87 -17.30
C LEU A 76 -1.95 -14.71 -16.51
N GLY A 77 -2.22 -14.30 -15.26
CA GLY A 77 -3.15 -14.97 -14.34
C GLY A 77 -2.48 -15.98 -13.40
N GLN A 78 -1.23 -16.38 -13.65
CA GLN A 78 -0.54 -17.36 -12.79
C GLN A 78 -0.40 -16.90 -11.33
N SER A 79 -0.26 -15.59 -11.10
CA SER A 79 -0.13 -15.06 -9.74
C SER A 79 -1.37 -15.37 -8.89
N GLU A 80 -2.56 -15.09 -9.42
CA GLU A 80 -3.83 -15.42 -8.75
C GLU A 80 -4.01 -16.93 -8.61
N GLN A 81 -3.69 -17.72 -9.65
CA GLN A 81 -3.78 -19.18 -9.61
C GLN A 81 -2.94 -19.77 -8.48
N TRP A 82 -1.69 -19.33 -8.34
CA TRP A 82 -0.80 -19.85 -7.32
C TRP A 82 -1.23 -19.43 -5.91
N ILE A 83 -1.75 -18.22 -5.73
CA ILE A 83 -2.33 -17.79 -4.45
C ILE A 83 -3.56 -18.63 -4.12
N GLY A 84 -4.46 -18.85 -5.08
CA GLY A 84 -5.66 -19.67 -4.89
C GLY A 84 -5.35 -21.11 -4.51
N GLU A 85 -4.40 -21.73 -5.21
CA GLU A 85 -3.91 -23.06 -4.86
C GLU A 85 -3.23 -23.11 -3.49
N TRP A 86 -2.47 -22.08 -3.12
CA TRP A 86 -1.82 -22.00 -1.80
C TRP A 86 -2.84 -21.85 -0.67
N MET A 87 -3.90 -21.06 -0.86
CA MET A 87 -4.99 -20.94 0.11
C MET A 87 -5.75 -22.27 0.24
N ALA A 88 -6.05 -22.95 -0.87
CA ALA A 88 -6.81 -24.20 -0.86
C ALA A 88 -6.09 -25.37 -0.15
N LYS A 89 -4.76 -25.30 0.03
CA LYS A 89 -4.01 -26.30 0.82
C LYS A 89 -4.40 -26.31 2.30
N THR A 90 -5.01 -25.25 2.83
CA THR A 90 -5.44 -25.19 4.23
C THR A 90 -6.75 -24.40 4.31
N PRO A 91 -7.90 -25.06 4.52
CA PRO A 91 -9.21 -24.42 4.41
C PRO A 91 -9.38 -23.13 5.24
N ALA A 92 -8.78 -23.07 6.44
CA ALA A 92 -8.83 -21.89 7.31
C ALA A 92 -8.16 -20.64 6.72
N ARG A 93 -7.15 -20.80 5.84
CA ARG A 93 -6.36 -19.68 5.31
C ARG A 93 -7.23 -18.65 4.62
N ARG A 94 -8.26 -19.06 3.87
CA ARG A 94 -9.08 -18.08 3.16
C ARG A 94 -9.72 -17.07 4.10
N SER A 95 -10.21 -17.50 5.28
CA SER A 95 -10.83 -16.62 6.27
C SER A 95 -9.83 -15.80 7.08
N GLU A 96 -8.56 -16.22 7.13
CA GLU A 96 -7.49 -15.52 7.85
C GLU A 96 -6.82 -14.44 6.98
N MET A 97 -6.85 -14.61 5.66
CA MET A 97 -6.18 -13.76 4.70
C MET A 97 -7.09 -12.67 4.13
N VAL A 98 -6.52 -11.48 3.95
CA VAL A 98 -7.08 -10.36 3.20
C VAL A 98 -6.45 -10.35 1.81
N ILE A 99 -7.24 -10.68 0.79
CA ILE A 99 -6.79 -10.80 -0.59
C ILE A 99 -7.20 -9.57 -1.40
N ALA A 100 -6.19 -8.87 -1.90
CA ALA A 100 -6.32 -7.77 -2.84
C ALA A 100 -6.07 -8.24 -4.27
N THR A 101 -6.95 -7.91 -5.21
CA THR A 101 -6.69 -8.03 -6.65
C THR A 101 -7.20 -6.82 -7.42
N LYS A 102 -6.87 -6.75 -8.70
CA LYS A 102 -7.13 -5.57 -9.55
C LYS A 102 -7.61 -5.97 -10.92
N TYR A 103 -8.50 -5.15 -11.47
CA TYR A 103 -8.89 -5.17 -12.88
C TYR A 103 -8.51 -3.87 -13.57
N THR A 104 -8.85 -3.74 -14.85
CA THR A 104 -8.41 -2.73 -15.83
C THR A 104 -7.39 -3.31 -16.79
N GLY A 105 -6.40 -4.05 -16.27
CA GLY A 105 -5.52 -4.85 -17.12
C GLY A 105 -6.30 -5.94 -17.86
N PRO A 106 -5.78 -6.45 -18.99
CA PRO A 106 -6.47 -7.48 -19.74
C PRO A 106 -6.52 -8.79 -18.95
N PHE A 107 -7.71 -9.37 -18.76
CA PHE A 107 -7.85 -10.68 -18.09
C PHE A 107 -7.35 -11.85 -18.96
N MET A 108 -7.07 -11.59 -20.24
CA MET A 108 -6.44 -12.52 -21.17
C MET A 108 -5.60 -11.75 -22.18
N LEU A 109 -4.41 -12.24 -22.52
CA LEU A 109 -3.55 -11.63 -23.54
C LEU A 109 -4.21 -11.57 -24.91
N HIS A 110 -3.77 -10.60 -25.72
CA HIS A 110 -4.18 -10.52 -27.11
C HIS A 110 -3.64 -11.72 -27.89
N LYS A 111 -4.50 -12.49 -28.57
CA LYS A 111 -4.07 -13.67 -29.38
C LYS A 111 -3.99 -13.38 -30.88
N GLY A 112 -3.58 -12.17 -31.25
CA GLY A 112 -3.43 -11.78 -32.66
C GLY A 112 -4.74 -11.52 -33.40
N GLN A 113 -4.67 -11.52 -34.74
CA GLN A 113 -5.64 -10.87 -35.64
C GLN A 113 -7.00 -11.58 -35.78
N GLU A 114 -7.14 -12.81 -35.29
CA GLU A 114 -8.35 -13.63 -35.51
C GLU A 114 -9.41 -13.50 -34.40
N ILE A 115 -9.24 -12.60 -33.43
CA ILE A 115 -10.18 -12.46 -32.31
C ILE A 115 -10.49 -11.01 -31.92
N ILE A 116 -11.74 -10.77 -31.51
CA ILE A 116 -12.22 -9.48 -31.01
C ILE A 116 -11.96 -9.39 -29.51
N GLN A 117 -10.99 -8.56 -29.09
CA GLN A 117 -10.58 -8.41 -27.69
C GLN A 117 -10.60 -6.96 -27.17
N SER A 118 -11.30 -6.05 -27.85
CA SER A 118 -11.36 -4.63 -27.50
C SER A 118 -11.90 -4.35 -26.08
N ASN A 119 -12.67 -5.28 -25.52
CA ASN A 119 -13.32 -5.15 -24.20
C ASN A 119 -12.72 -6.07 -23.13
N PHE A 120 -11.49 -6.57 -23.33
CA PHE A 120 -10.85 -7.52 -22.40
C PHE A 120 -10.18 -6.84 -21.20
N GLY A 121 -10.17 -5.51 -21.17
CA GLY A 121 -9.67 -4.66 -20.09
C GLY A 121 -10.37 -3.30 -20.13
N GLY A 122 -9.92 -2.38 -19.29
CA GLY A 122 -10.54 -1.06 -19.10
C GLY A 122 -11.39 -0.96 -17.83
N ASN A 123 -11.82 0.26 -17.49
CA ASN A 123 -12.61 0.52 -16.29
C ASN A 123 -14.13 0.26 -16.45
N HIS A 124 -14.61 0.01 -17.67
CA HIS A 124 -16.04 -0.11 -17.99
C HIS A 124 -16.67 -1.41 -17.44
N THR A 125 -18.00 -1.40 -17.35
CA THR A 125 -18.81 -2.46 -16.70
C THR A 125 -18.51 -3.86 -17.24
N LYS A 126 -18.45 -4.03 -18.57
CA LYS A 126 -18.18 -5.33 -19.20
C LYS A 126 -16.82 -5.91 -18.82
N ALA A 127 -15.74 -5.12 -18.89
CA ALA A 127 -14.41 -5.59 -18.53
C ALA A 127 -14.36 -5.97 -17.04
N MET A 128 -14.94 -5.14 -16.18
CA MET A 128 -15.05 -5.40 -14.74
C MET A 128 -15.71 -6.75 -14.44
N LYS A 129 -16.84 -7.05 -15.10
CA LYS A 129 -17.57 -8.31 -14.96
C LYS A 129 -16.70 -9.51 -15.36
N GLU A 130 -16.08 -9.48 -16.53
CA GLU A 130 -15.26 -10.62 -16.99
C GLU A 130 -14.01 -10.80 -16.11
N SER A 131 -13.38 -9.70 -15.68
CA SER A 131 -12.21 -9.73 -14.80
C SER A 131 -12.53 -10.31 -13.44
N VAL A 132 -13.61 -9.88 -12.76
CA VAL A 132 -13.92 -10.37 -11.41
C VAL A 132 -14.22 -11.88 -11.42
N GLU A 133 -14.95 -12.37 -12.42
CA GLU A 133 -15.23 -13.81 -12.57
C GLU A 133 -13.94 -14.60 -12.82
N THR A 134 -13.01 -14.04 -13.58
CA THR A 134 -11.71 -14.66 -13.85
C THR A 134 -10.86 -14.72 -12.58
N SER A 135 -10.78 -13.61 -11.84
CA SER A 135 -10.05 -13.54 -10.58
C SER A 135 -10.60 -14.50 -9.53
N LEU A 136 -11.92 -14.58 -9.34
CA LEU A 136 -12.56 -15.51 -8.39
C LEU A 136 -12.22 -16.97 -8.71
N ARG A 137 -12.28 -17.36 -10.00
CA ARG A 137 -11.88 -18.70 -10.44
C ARG A 137 -10.40 -18.98 -10.16
N ASN A 138 -9.51 -18.06 -10.53
CA ASN A 138 -8.07 -18.23 -10.31
C ASN A 138 -7.71 -18.30 -8.82
N LEU A 139 -8.31 -17.43 -8.00
CA LEU A 139 -8.10 -17.38 -6.55
C LEU A 139 -8.81 -18.51 -5.81
N GLN A 140 -9.64 -19.31 -6.49
CA GLN A 140 -10.40 -20.42 -5.94
C GLN A 140 -11.24 -20.00 -4.71
N THR A 141 -11.92 -18.85 -4.81
CA THR A 141 -12.76 -18.28 -3.75
C THR A 141 -14.00 -17.62 -4.36
N ASP A 142 -15.01 -17.40 -3.53
CA ASP A 142 -16.29 -16.78 -3.84
C ASP A 142 -16.32 -15.26 -3.56
N TYR A 143 -15.34 -14.71 -2.83
CA TYR A 143 -15.24 -13.27 -2.58
C TYR A 143 -13.78 -12.76 -2.65
N ILE A 144 -13.64 -11.48 -2.99
CA ILE A 144 -12.40 -10.71 -2.93
C ILE A 144 -12.52 -9.69 -1.80
N ASP A 145 -11.52 -9.61 -0.93
CA ASP A 145 -11.55 -8.63 0.17
C ASP A 145 -11.43 -7.22 -0.36
N LEU A 146 -10.40 -6.94 -1.18
CA LEU A 146 -10.15 -5.60 -1.71
C LEU A 146 -9.97 -5.62 -3.22
N TYR A 147 -10.87 -4.97 -3.95
CA TYR A 147 -10.83 -4.92 -5.42
C TYR A 147 -10.45 -3.54 -5.91
N TYR A 148 -9.34 -3.45 -6.65
CA TYR A 148 -8.84 -2.20 -7.20
C TYR A 148 -9.23 -1.98 -8.66
N ILE A 149 -9.56 -0.73 -8.99
CA ILE A 149 -9.23 -0.20 -10.33
C ILE A 149 -7.71 -0.04 -10.43
N HIS A 150 -7.05 -0.75 -11.35
CA HIS A 150 -5.58 -0.80 -11.41
C HIS A 150 -4.94 0.46 -12.00
N VAL A 151 -5.58 1.08 -13.00
CA VAL A 151 -5.18 2.36 -13.60
C VAL A 151 -6.43 3.10 -14.09
N TRP A 152 -6.36 4.42 -14.21
CA TRP A 152 -7.43 5.23 -14.80
C TRP A 152 -7.34 5.26 -16.33
N THR A 153 -8.35 4.76 -17.03
CA THR A 153 -8.34 4.67 -18.50
C THR A 153 -9.03 5.83 -19.21
N GLN A 154 -9.68 6.73 -18.48
CA GLN A 154 -10.46 7.86 -19.04
C GLN A 154 -11.60 7.44 -20.00
N THR A 155 -12.02 6.17 -19.96
CA THR A 155 -13.05 5.62 -20.88
C THR A 155 -14.42 5.48 -20.25
N VAL A 156 -14.53 5.61 -18.92
CA VAL A 156 -15.76 5.34 -18.17
C VAL A 156 -16.25 6.61 -17.48
N SER A 157 -17.57 6.77 -17.39
CA SER A 157 -18.16 7.80 -16.53
C SER A 157 -18.11 7.38 -15.05
N ILE A 158 -18.00 8.35 -14.14
CA ILE A 158 -18.04 8.07 -12.69
C ILE A 158 -19.34 7.33 -12.27
N PRO A 159 -20.54 7.74 -12.74
CA PRO A 159 -21.77 7.01 -12.43
C PRO A 159 -21.73 5.54 -12.85
N GLU A 160 -21.29 5.24 -14.08
CA GLU A 160 -21.19 3.85 -14.55
C GLU A 160 -20.22 3.03 -13.69
N LEU A 161 -19.03 3.59 -13.43
CA LEU A 161 -18.00 2.92 -12.64
C LEU A 161 -18.49 2.60 -11.23
N MET A 162 -18.99 3.61 -10.50
CA MET A 162 -19.36 3.46 -9.10
C MET A 162 -20.59 2.57 -8.92
N GLN A 163 -21.57 2.63 -9.83
CA GLN A 163 -22.71 1.71 -9.80
C GLN A 163 -22.25 0.27 -10.05
N SER A 164 -21.34 0.06 -11.01
CA SER A 164 -20.84 -1.29 -11.32
C SER A 164 -20.02 -1.90 -10.20
N LEU A 165 -19.12 -1.11 -9.58
CA LEU A 165 -18.37 -1.54 -8.40
C LEU A 165 -19.31 -1.85 -7.23
N ASN A 166 -20.32 -1.00 -7.00
CA ASN A 166 -21.29 -1.23 -5.94
C ASN A 166 -22.14 -2.49 -6.16
N ASN A 167 -22.48 -2.82 -7.41
CA ASN A 167 -23.15 -4.08 -7.72
C ASN A 167 -22.32 -5.31 -7.32
N LEU A 168 -20.99 -5.26 -7.52
CA LEU A 168 -20.11 -6.32 -7.04
C LEU A 168 -20.12 -6.42 -5.51
N VAL A 169 -20.11 -5.29 -4.82
CA VAL A 169 -20.19 -5.23 -3.36
C VAL A 169 -21.52 -5.77 -2.84
N ALA A 170 -22.64 -5.30 -3.41
CA ALA A 170 -23.98 -5.75 -3.05
C ALA A 170 -24.20 -7.25 -3.31
N SER A 171 -23.53 -7.81 -4.33
CA SER A 171 -23.57 -9.25 -4.61
C SER A 171 -22.69 -10.11 -3.70
N GLY A 172 -21.87 -9.50 -2.82
CA GLY A 172 -20.96 -10.21 -1.93
C GLY A 172 -19.65 -10.69 -2.57
N LYS A 173 -19.45 -10.48 -3.88
CA LYS A 173 -18.22 -10.87 -4.60
C LYS A 173 -17.01 -10.03 -4.21
N VAL A 174 -17.23 -8.82 -3.72
CA VAL A 174 -16.20 -7.87 -3.32
C VAL A 174 -16.59 -7.24 -1.98
N LEU A 175 -15.68 -7.14 -1.01
CA LEU A 175 -16.00 -6.55 0.30
C LEU A 175 -15.64 -5.06 0.37
N TYR A 176 -14.47 -4.70 -0.14
CA TYR A 176 -13.88 -3.37 -0.09
C TYR A 176 -13.40 -2.93 -1.47
N LEU A 177 -13.41 -1.62 -1.70
CA LEU A 177 -12.97 -1.01 -2.96
C LEU A 177 -11.68 -0.25 -2.76
N GLY A 178 -10.76 -0.43 -3.69
CA GLY A 178 -9.51 0.32 -3.78
C GLY A 178 -9.37 1.01 -5.13
N VAL A 179 -8.45 1.94 -5.20
CA VAL A 179 -8.07 2.60 -6.46
C VAL A 179 -6.55 2.66 -6.59
N SER A 180 -6.03 2.51 -7.80
CA SER A 180 -4.61 2.60 -8.10
C SER A 180 -4.35 3.58 -9.21
N ASP A 181 -3.22 4.30 -9.11
CA ASP A 181 -2.64 5.16 -10.15
C ASP A 181 -3.68 6.04 -10.87
N THR A 182 -4.55 6.66 -10.08
CA THR A 182 -5.68 7.47 -10.54
C THR A 182 -5.53 8.91 -10.02
N PRO A 183 -5.84 9.95 -10.82
CA PRO A 183 -5.74 11.34 -10.36
C PRO A 183 -6.59 11.64 -9.13
N ALA A 184 -6.06 12.42 -8.18
CA ALA A 184 -6.73 12.76 -6.91
C ALA A 184 -8.17 13.25 -7.11
N TRP A 185 -8.39 14.19 -8.04
CA TRP A 185 -9.70 14.77 -8.31
C TRP A 185 -10.73 13.75 -8.82
N VAL A 186 -10.29 12.69 -9.51
CA VAL A 186 -11.19 11.62 -9.96
C VAL A 186 -11.63 10.80 -8.74
N VAL A 187 -10.68 10.44 -7.87
CA VAL A 187 -10.97 9.67 -6.65
C VAL A 187 -11.95 10.43 -5.75
N THR A 188 -11.70 11.71 -5.50
CA THR A 188 -12.60 12.59 -4.72
C THR A 188 -14.00 12.64 -5.34
N LYS A 189 -14.12 12.80 -6.67
CA LYS A 189 -15.44 12.78 -7.34
C LYS A 189 -16.14 11.42 -7.24
N CYS A 190 -15.41 10.32 -7.35
CA CYS A 190 -15.95 8.97 -7.18
C CYS A 190 -16.49 8.74 -5.77
N ASN A 191 -15.72 9.12 -4.75
CA ASN A 191 -16.16 8.98 -3.36
C ASN A 191 -17.30 9.94 -3.00
N ALA A 192 -17.28 11.17 -3.53
CA ALA A 192 -18.40 12.10 -3.39
C ALA A 192 -19.69 11.54 -4.00
N TYR A 193 -19.61 10.97 -5.22
CA TYR A 193 -20.74 10.30 -5.86
C TYR A 193 -21.21 9.10 -5.02
N ALA A 194 -20.30 8.28 -4.49
CA ALA A 194 -20.66 7.16 -3.65
C ALA A 194 -21.42 7.60 -2.38
N ARG A 195 -20.94 8.64 -1.67
CA ARG A 195 -21.65 9.22 -0.51
C ARG A 195 -23.04 9.71 -0.87
N GLN A 196 -23.17 10.47 -1.97
CA GLN A 196 -24.46 11.04 -2.41
C GLN A 196 -25.49 9.97 -2.80
N HIS A 197 -25.03 8.81 -3.26
CA HIS A 197 -25.88 7.74 -3.77
C HIS A 197 -25.94 6.50 -2.86
N GLY A 198 -25.39 6.56 -1.64
CA GLY A 198 -25.39 5.44 -0.69
C GLY A 198 -24.61 4.22 -1.18
N LEU A 199 -23.55 4.43 -1.97
CA LEU A 199 -22.70 3.38 -2.53
C LEU A 199 -21.42 3.20 -1.70
N ARG A 200 -20.75 2.07 -1.88
CA ARG A 200 -19.42 1.82 -1.29
C ARG A 200 -18.38 2.81 -1.83
N GLN A 201 -17.66 3.49 -0.92
CA GLN A 201 -16.52 4.35 -1.25
C GLN A 201 -15.23 3.55 -1.47
N PHE A 202 -14.26 4.15 -2.16
CA PHE A 202 -12.88 3.69 -2.09
C PHE A 202 -12.31 3.92 -0.70
N CYS A 203 -11.55 2.94 -0.20
CA CYS A 203 -10.98 2.96 1.15
C CYS A 203 -9.45 2.80 1.18
N VAL A 204 -8.83 2.49 0.03
CA VAL A 204 -7.37 2.35 -0.14
C VAL A 204 -6.95 2.94 -1.48
N TYR A 205 -5.84 3.70 -1.48
CA TYR A 205 -5.15 4.13 -2.68
C TYR A 205 -3.82 3.40 -2.84
N GLN A 206 -3.65 2.67 -3.94
CA GLN A 206 -2.36 2.08 -4.31
C GLN A 206 -1.62 3.02 -5.29
N GLY A 207 -0.35 3.30 -5.04
CA GLY A 207 0.41 4.21 -5.89
C GLY A 207 1.91 4.12 -5.71
N ARG A 208 2.66 4.69 -6.66
CA ARG A 208 4.12 4.76 -6.59
C ARG A 208 4.56 5.76 -5.54
N TYR A 209 5.19 5.29 -4.47
CA TYR A 209 5.75 6.16 -3.44
C TYR A 209 7.02 5.57 -2.83
N ALA A 210 8.11 6.33 -2.88
CA ALA A 210 9.42 5.94 -2.38
C ALA A 210 10.24 7.19 -2.03
N ALA A 211 11.37 7.02 -1.34
CA ALA A 211 12.30 8.13 -1.08
C ALA A 211 12.82 8.82 -2.35
N SER A 212 12.80 8.15 -3.52
CA SER A 212 13.16 8.72 -4.83
C SER A 212 11.96 9.21 -5.65
N GLU A 213 10.72 8.94 -5.22
CA GLU A 213 9.50 9.30 -5.94
C GLU A 213 8.44 9.77 -4.94
N ARG A 214 8.37 11.09 -4.75
CA ARG A 214 7.53 11.72 -3.72
C ARG A 214 6.29 12.43 -4.27
N ASP A 215 5.95 12.23 -5.54
CA ASP A 215 4.85 12.97 -6.19
C ASP A 215 3.48 12.76 -5.53
N MET A 216 3.25 11.62 -4.86
CA MET A 216 2.05 11.39 -4.07
C MET A 216 1.87 12.39 -2.91
N GLU A 217 2.93 13.04 -2.43
CA GLU A 217 2.86 14.06 -1.37
C GLU A 217 2.14 15.34 -1.81
N ARG A 218 1.97 15.56 -3.13
CA ARG A 218 1.29 16.75 -3.68
C ARG A 218 -0.20 16.73 -3.39
N ASP A 219 -0.91 15.74 -3.90
CA ASP A 219 -2.37 15.69 -3.82
C ASP A 219 -2.91 14.33 -3.39
N ILE A 220 -2.18 13.24 -3.63
CA ILE A 220 -2.70 11.89 -3.36
C ILE A 220 -2.76 11.60 -1.86
N ILE A 221 -1.66 11.81 -1.12
CA ILE A 221 -1.63 11.59 0.32
C ILE A 221 -2.61 12.55 1.04
N PRO A 222 -2.62 13.87 0.75
CA PRO A 222 -3.62 14.77 1.30
C PRO A 222 -5.06 14.31 1.02
N MET A 223 -5.36 13.93 -0.23
CA MET A 223 -6.68 13.40 -0.60
C MET A 223 -7.03 12.14 0.18
N CYS A 224 -6.09 11.19 0.35
CA CYS A 224 -6.38 9.97 1.09
C CYS A 224 -6.70 10.25 2.56
N ILE A 225 -6.00 11.19 3.20
CA ILE A 225 -6.28 11.58 4.59
C ILE A 225 -7.69 12.18 4.70
N ASP A 226 -8.03 13.11 3.80
CA ASP A 226 -9.34 13.78 3.79
C ASP A 226 -10.50 12.82 3.49
N GLU A 227 -10.31 11.92 2.53
CA GLU A 227 -11.30 10.93 2.12
C GLU A 227 -11.36 9.69 3.05
N GLY A 228 -10.59 9.67 4.15
CA GLY A 228 -10.57 8.57 5.11
C GLY A 228 -10.06 7.26 4.52
N MET A 229 -9.10 7.35 3.61
CA MET A 229 -8.47 6.26 2.89
C MET A 229 -7.06 5.97 3.41
N SER A 230 -6.61 4.73 3.25
CA SER A 230 -5.22 4.37 3.42
C SER A 230 -4.43 4.44 2.14
N ILE A 231 -3.10 4.34 2.25
CA ILE A 231 -2.22 4.16 1.10
C ILE A 231 -1.55 2.79 1.13
N ALA A 232 -1.40 2.18 -0.05
CA ALA A 232 -0.61 0.98 -0.28
C ALA A 232 0.52 1.27 -1.27
N PRO A 233 1.65 1.85 -0.83
CA PRO A 233 2.76 2.20 -1.71
C PRO A 233 3.36 0.99 -2.42
N TRP A 234 3.45 1.04 -3.75
CA TRP A 234 4.33 0.14 -4.49
C TRP A 234 5.64 0.85 -4.85
N GLY A 235 6.71 0.06 -4.99
CA GLY A 235 8.03 0.59 -5.35
C GLY A 235 8.82 1.23 -4.21
N ALA A 236 8.33 1.20 -2.96
CA ALA A 236 8.96 1.80 -1.78
C ALA A 236 10.46 1.45 -1.59
N LEU A 237 10.87 0.26 -2.02
CA LEU A 237 12.25 -0.24 -1.94
C LEU A 237 13.11 0.13 -3.17
N GLY A 238 12.67 1.09 -3.99
CA GLY A 238 13.38 1.55 -5.18
C GLY A 238 13.48 0.49 -6.28
N ALA A 239 12.58 -0.50 -6.32
CA ALA A 239 12.57 -1.59 -7.31
C ALA A 239 13.92 -2.35 -7.49
N GLY A 240 14.78 -2.37 -6.46
CA GLY A 240 16.11 -2.97 -6.49
C GLY A 240 17.21 -2.08 -7.11
N LEU A 241 16.91 -0.80 -7.30
CA LEU A 241 17.83 0.25 -7.74
C LEU A 241 18.49 0.99 -6.56
N PHE A 242 17.90 0.93 -5.36
CA PHE A 242 18.58 1.40 -4.15
C PHE A 242 19.71 0.44 -3.79
N ARG A 243 20.95 0.94 -3.83
CA ARG A 243 22.16 0.12 -3.72
C ARG A 243 23.27 0.84 -2.96
N PRO A 244 24.06 0.10 -2.17
CA PRO A 244 25.27 0.65 -1.56
C PRO A 244 26.18 1.29 -2.61
N SER A 245 26.92 2.32 -2.22
CA SER A 245 27.84 3.02 -3.11
C SER A 245 28.96 2.12 -3.66
N ASN A 246 29.30 1.05 -2.94
CA ASN A 246 30.30 0.04 -3.32
C ASN A 246 29.72 -1.14 -4.13
N ALA A 247 28.41 -1.18 -4.38
CA ALA A 247 27.80 -2.26 -5.13
C ALA A 247 28.12 -2.13 -6.63
N GLY A 248 28.77 -3.16 -7.20
CA GLY A 248 29.07 -3.21 -8.64
C GLY A 248 27.82 -3.25 -9.53
N GLU A 249 28.05 -3.33 -10.84
CA GLU A 249 26.97 -3.34 -11.84
C GLU A 249 26.01 -4.53 -11.67
N LYS A 250 24.74 -4.30 -12.04
CA LYS A 250 23.66 -5.29 -11.92
C LYS A 250 23.87 -6.45 -12.90
N LYS A 251 24.14 -7.65 -12.36
CA LYS A 251 24.19 -8.88 -13.17
C LYS A 251 22.82 -9.54 -13.36
N GLU A 252 21.91 -9.49 -12.37
CA GLU A 252 20.61 -10.19 -12.40
C GLU A 252 19.50 -9.47 -11.60
N GLY A 253 18.22 -9.76 -11.89
CA GLY A 253 17.06 -9.29 -11.14
C GLY A 253 15.97 -8.62 -11.99
N ARG A 254 15.07 -7.86 -11.36
CA ARG A 254 14.00 -7.12 -12.05
C ARG A 254 14.61 -6.11 -13.04
N ASN A 255 14.21 -6.18 -14.31
CA ASN A 255 14.69 -5.30 -15.36
C ASN A 255 13.53 -4.45 -15.90
N MET A 256 13.25 -3.34 -15.23
CA MET A 256 12.15 -2.43 -15.56
C MET A 256 12.69 -0.99 -15.65
N PRO A 257 13.27 -0.59 -16.81
CA PRO A 257 13.85 0.74 -16.98
C PRO A 257 12.82 1.87 -16.77
N THR A 258 11.54 1.61 -17.04
CA THR A 258 10.43 2.56 -16.85
C THR A 258 10.13 2.90 -15.38
N VAL A 259 10.76 2.21 -14.43
CA VAL A 259 10.62 2.48 -12.99
C VAL A 259 11.80 3.30 -12.45
N ALA A 260 12.89 3.44 -13.22
CA ALA A 260 14.00 4.30 -12.83
C ALA A 260 13.63 5.78 -12.97
N THR A 261 13.95 6.55 -11.95
CA THR A 261 13.70 7.99 -11.81
C THR A 261 14.96 8.82 -12.10
N GLY A 262 16.14 8.18 -12.11
CA GLY A 262 17.43 8.86 -12.21
C GLY A 262 17.93 9.44 -10.88
N LYS A 263 17.13 9.34 -9.81
CA LYS A 263 17.42 9.87 -8.47
C LYS A 263 17.97 8.81 -7.52
N GLU A 264 18.03 7.56 -7.94
CA GLU A 264 18.30 6.43 -7.05
C GLU A 264 19.70 6.47 -6.46
N LYS A 265 20.69 6.93 -7.21
CA LYS A 265 22.07 7.00 -6.74
C LYS A 265 22.23 8.02 -5.60
N SER A 266 21.67 9.21 -5.76
CA SER A 266 21.75 10.27 -4.74
C SER A 266 20.93 9.90 -3.50
N VAL A 267 19.74 9.34 -3.68
CA VAL A 267 18.91 8.84 -2.58
C VAL A 267 19.60 7.68 -1.85
N SER A 268 20.21 6.74 -2.58
CA SER A 268 20.93 5.61 -1.96
C SER A 268 22.08 6.07 -1.07
N ALA A 269 22.84 7.09 -1.50
CA ALA A 269 23.95 7.63 -0.71
C ALA A 269 23.49 8.20 0.63
N VAL A 270 22.30 8.80 0.68
CA VAL A 270 21.75 9.30 1.94
C VAL A 270 21.16 8.18 2.78
N LEU A 271 20.42 7.25 2.18
CA LEU A 271 19.88 6.08 2.88
C LEU A 271 21.00 5.25 3.53
N GLU A 272 22.15 5.12 2.88
CA GLU A 272 23.34 4.44 3.39
C GLU A 272 23.88 5.11 4.67
N LYS A 273 24.02 6.45 4.68
CA LYS A 273 24.44 7.20 5.87
C LYS A 273 23.48 7.02 7.04
N VAL A 274 22.17 7.09 6.78
CA VAL A 274 21.16 6.88 7.82
C VAL A 274 21.20 5.44 8.32
N ALA A 275 21.38 4.47 7.43
CA ALA A 275 21.54 3.05 7.77
C ALA A 275 22.71 2.80 8.73
N GLU A 276 23.87 3.42 8.47
CA GLU A 276 25.04 3.34 9.35
C GLU A 276 24.72 3.86 10.76
N ARG A 277 24.07 5.02 10.88
CA ARG A 277 23.64 5.58 12.18
C ARG A 277 22.62 4.71 12.90
N LYS A 278 21.83 3.91 12.17
CA LYS A 278 20.81 3.01 12.71
C LYS A 278 21.33 1.60 12.97
N GLY A 279 22.63 1.46 13.25
CA GLY A 279 23.25 0.19 13.61
C GLY A 279 23.63 -0.68 12.41
N GLY A 280 23.85 -0.07 11.24
CA GLY A 280 24.28 -0.80 10.03
C GLY A 280 23.18 -1.66 9.40
N VAL A 281 21.92 -1.29 9.59
CA VAL A 281 20.79 -1.96 8.93
C VAL A 281 20.86 -1.80 7.41
N PRO A 282 20.23 -2.68 6.62
CA PRO A 282 20.17 -2.49 5.17
C PRO A 282 19.52 -1.15 4.80
N LEU A 283 20.08 -0.43 3.82
CA LEU A 283 19.52 0.84 3.35
C LEU A 283 18.08 0.70 2.82
N THR A 284 17.68 -0.48 2.33
CA THR A 284 16.30 -0.78 1.95
C THR A 284 15.35 -0.86 3.14
N SER A 285 15.84 -1.26 4.32
CA SER A 285 15.07 -1.19 5.57
C SER A 285 14.83 0.26 5.98
N VAL A 286 15.82 1.15 5.79
CA VAL A 286 15.65 2.60 5.99
C VAL A 286 14.62 3.16 5.00
N ALA A 287 14.70 2.78 3.72
CA ALA A 287 13.73 3.22 2.71
C ALA A 287 12.29 2.78 3.04
N LEU A 288 12.11 1.56 3.53
CA LEU A 288 10.80 1.07 3.97
C LEU A 288 10.29 1.82 5.20
N ALA A 289 11.16 2.03 6.20
CA ALA A 289 10.81 2.80 7.39
C ALA A 289 10.44 4.24 7.03
N TYR A 290 11.14 4.86 6.06
CA TYR A 290 10.84 6.21 5.58
C TYR A 290 9.39 6.33 5.13
N VAL A 291 8.91 5.49 4.19
CA VAL A 291 7.51 5.60 3.74
C VAL A 291 6.48 5.31 4.84
N LEU A 292 6.82 4.45 5.82
CA LEU A 292 5.96 4.19 6.99
C LEU A 292 5.85 5.38 7.94
N HIS A 293 6.87 6.26 8.01
CA HIS A 293 6.88 7.47 8.82
C HIS A 293 6.27 8.69 8.10
N LYS A 294 5.95 8.58 6.82
CA LYS A 294 5.54 9.73 6.00
C LYS A 294 4.02 9.91 5.87
N ALA A 295 3.22 8.88 6.16
CA ALA A 295 1.77 8.96 6.06
C ALA A 295 1.07 8.07 7.11
N PRO A 296 -0.10 8.50 7.64
CA PRO A 296 -0.98 7.62 8.40
C PRO A 296 -1.55 6.52 7.50
N TYR A 297 -1.98 5.40 8.09
CA TYR A 297 -2.58 4.26 7.37
C TYR A 297 -1.77 3.84 6.13
N CYS A 298 -0.47 3.60 6.30
CA CYS A 298 0.44 3.24 5.22
C CYS A 298 0.77 1.73 5.25
N PHE A 299 0.55 1.05 4.12
CA PHE A 299 0.76 -0.39 3.94
C PHE A 299 1.62 -0.69 2.71
N PRO A 300 2.95 -0.50 2.78
CA PRO A 300 3.84 -0.72 1.65
C PRO A 300 3.71 -2.15 1.09
N ILE A 301 3.65 -2.25 -0.23
CA ILE A 301 3.61 -3.50 -0.97
C ILE A 301 5.05 -3.96 -1.19
N CYS A 302 5.45 -4.99 -0.45
CA CYS A 302 6.76 -5.60 -0.55
C CYS A 302 6.67 -6.88 -1.38
N GLY A 303 7.17 -6.81 -2.61
CA GLY A 303 7.38 -7.99 -3.45
C GLY A 303 8.79 -8.57 -3.29
N GLY A 304 9.01 -9.77 -3.81
CA GLY A 304 10.30 -10.44 -3.73
C GLY A 304 10.21 -11.89 -4.13
N ARG A 305 11.37 -12.52 -4.39
CA ARG A 305 11.49 -13.93 -4.79
C ARG A 305 12.26 -14.77 -3.76
N LYS A 306 12.69 -14.15 -2.68
CA LYS A 306 13.58 -14.74 -1.66
C LYS A 306 13.02 -14.43 -0.28
N VAL A 307 12.97 -15.46 0.57
CA VAL A 307 12.51 -15.35 1.96
C VAL A 307 13.40 -14.38 2.76
N GLU A 308 14.69 -14.31 2.44
CA GLU A 308 15.67 -13.43 3.08
C GLU A 308 15.30 -11.94 2.91
N HIS A 309 14.75 -11.56 1.75
CA HIS A 309 14.29 -10.19 1.56
C HIS A 309 13.07 -9.89 2.43
N MET A 310 12.16 -10.87 2.62
CA MET A 310 11.00 -10.69 3.50
C MET A 310 11.42 -10.58 4.97
N LYS A 311 12.41 -11.35 5.42
CA LYS A 311 13.04 -11.19 6.75
C LYS A 311 13.49 -9.74 6.98
N GLY A 312 14.27 -9.18 6.06
CA GLY A 312 14.75 -7.80 6.16
C GLY A 312 13.62 -6.75 6.15
N ASN A 313 12.56 -6.99 5.38
CA ASN A 313 11.38 -6.11 5.35
C ASN A 313 10.61 -6.13 6.67
N ILE A 314 10.43 -7.30 7.30
CA ILE A 314 9.76 -7.43 8.60
C ILE A 314 10.57 -6.73 9.69
N GLU A 315 11.90 -6.89 9.70
CA GLU A 315 12.76 -6.21 10.68
C GLU A 315 12.73 -4.68 10.53
N ALA A 316 12.52 -4.15 9.33
CA ALA A 316 12.37 -2.71 9.09
C ALA A 316 11.19 -2.09 9.85
N LEU A 317 10.17 -2.88 10.23
CA LEU A 317 9.02 -2.39 11.02
C LEU A 317 9.40 -1.92 12.43
N LYS A 318 10.57 -2.34 12.94
CA LYS A 318 11.10 -1.93 14.24
C LYS A 318 11.93 -0.65 14.15
N LEU A 319 12.27 -0.20 12.95
CA LEU A 319 13.20 0.89 12.74
C LEU A 319 12.55 2.25 12.97
N LYS A 320 13.04 3.00 13.97
CA LYS A 320 12.60 4.35 14.29
C LYS A 320 13.49 5.40 13.62
N LEU A 321 12.88 6.21 12.77
CA LEU A 321 13.53 7.35 12.14
C LEU A 321 13.22 8.62 12.93
N THR A 322 14.25 9.41 13.21
CA THR A 322 14.10 10.74 13.80
C THR A 322 13.64 11.73 12.75
N LYS A 323 13.20 12.92 13.17
CA LYS A 323 12.84 13.99 12.23
C LYS A 323 14.04 14.38 11.35
N GLU A 324 15.22 14.42 11.95
CA GLU A 324 16.49 14.72 11.29
C GLU A 324 16.84 13.64 10.25
N ASP A 325 16.59 12.35 10.54
CA ASP A 325 16.79 11.28 9.56
C ASP A 325 15.85 11.44 8.35
N ILE A 326 14.58 11.79 8.58
CA ILE A 326 13.61 12.01 7.50
C ILE A 326 14.03 13.21 6.65
N GLU A 327 14.36 14.34 7.27
CA GLU A 327 14.82 15.54 6.57
C GLU A 327 16.10 15.28 5.77
N GLU A 328 17.04 14.51 6.31
CA GLU A 328 18.26 14.14 5.58
C GLU A 328 17.92 13.31 4.34
N ILE A 329 17.11 12.25 4.46
CA ILE A 329 16.68 11.41 3.33
C ILE A 329 16.08 12.25 2.21
N GLU A 330 15.28 13.26 2.58
CA GLU A 330 14.65 14.17 1.64
C GLU A 330 15.61 15.12 0.91
N THR A 331 16.86 15.25 1.37
CA THR A 331 17.92 15.97 0.63
C THR A 331 18.50 15.18 -0.55
N GLY A 332 18.11 13.89 -0.68
CA GLY A 332 18.58 13.03 -1.77
C GLY A 332 18.29 13.57 -3.18
N TYR A 333 17.30 14.44 -3.34
CA TYR A 333 17.10 15.27 -4.53
C TYR A 333 16.24 16.48 -4.18
N ASP A 334 16.26 17.53 -5.01
CA ASP A 334 15.38 18.67 -4.78
C ASP A 334 13.92 18.33 -5.17
N PHE A 335 13.07 18.25 -4.16
CA PHE A 335 11.63 18.05 -4.34
C PHE A 335 10.88 19.32 -3.96
N ASN A 336 10.05 19.80 -4.89
CA ASN A 336 9.14 20.92 -4.68
C ASN A 336 7.73 20.45 -4.94
N VAL A 337 6.86 20.59 -3.93
CA VAL A 337 5.45 20.17 -3.97
C VAL A 337 4.63 20.91 -5.04
N GLY A 338 5.15 22.03 -5.56
CA GLY A 338 4.58 22.76 -6.70
C GLY A 338 3.40 23.64 -6.32
N PHE A 339 2.93 24.45 -7.29
CA PHE A 339 1.74 25.28 -7.11
C PHE A 339 0.47 24.40 -7.09
N PRO A 340 -0.56 24.71 -6.27
CA PRO A 340 -0.64 25.85 -5.33
C PRO A 340 -0.05 25.59 -3.95
N HIS A 341 0.39 24.36 -3.67
CA HIS A 341 0.84 23.93 -2.34
C HIS A 341 2.04 24.73 -1.81
N ASN A 342 3.04 24.98 -2.66
CA ASN A 342 4.22 25.79 -2.30
C ASN A 342 3.91 27.27 -2.09
N PHE A 343 2.85 27.79 -2.72
CA PHE A 343 2.37 29.15 -2.53
C PHE A 343 1.69 29.29 -1.16
N PHE A 344 0.92 28.28 -0.74
CA PHE A 344 0.30 28.26 0.59
C PHE A 344 1.32 28.10 1.71
N SER A 345 2.29 27.19 1.56
CA SER A 345 3.30 26.95 2.61
C SER A 345 4.41 28.03 2.63
N GLY A 346 4.59 28.76 1.53
CA GLY A 346 5.72 29.68 1.34
C GLY A 346 7.06 28.94 1.25
N SER A 347 7.05 27.64 0.99
CA SER A 347 8.24 26.77 0.94
C SER A 347 8.06 25.66 -0.09
N LYS A 348 9.08 24.81 -0.28
CA LYS A 348 8.98 23.64 -1.15
C LYS A 348 8.18 22.48 -0.54
N ASN A 349 7.81 22.58 0.74
CA ASN A 349 7.13 21.55 1.51
C ASN A 349 5.60 21.69 1.44
N GLN A 350 4.90 20.60 1.72
CA GLN A 350 3.45 20.58 1.83
C GLN A 350 2.95 21.40 3.04
N SER A 351 1.75 21.96 2.94
CA SER A 351 1.02 22.59 4.05
C SER A 351 0.07 21.55 4.64
N TRP A 352 0.28 21.14 5.89
CA TRP A 352 -0.57 20.15 6.57
C TRP A 352 -1.61 20.77 7.51
N GLY A 353 -1.48 22.06 7.80
CA GLY A 353 -2.44 22.77 8.63
C GLY A 353 -2.29 24.29 8.59
N PRO A 354 -3.13 25.01 9.35
CA PRO A 354 -3.09 26.46 9.45
C PRO A 354 -1.74 27.07 9.82
N GLU A 355 -0.95 26.39 10.66
CA GLU A 355 0.40 26.80 11.07
C GLU A 355 1.44 26.72 9.97
N ASP A 356 1.22 25.90 8.94
CA ASP A 356 2.12 25.84 7.78
C ASP A 356 1.82 26.95 6.76
N ASN A 357 0.60 27.49 6.79
CA ASN A 357 0.14 28.48 5.82
C ASN A 357 0.79 29.86 6.04
N ILE A 358 1.48 30.38 5.02
CA ILE A 358 2.24 31.63 5.08
C ILE A 358 1.38 32.87 5.35
N MET A 359 0.11 32.85 4.94
CA MET A 359 -0.81 33.96 5.19
C MET A 359 -1.26 33.97 6.65
N LEU A 360 -1.59 32.80 7.19
CA LEU A 360 -2.03 32.67 8.58
C LEU A 360 -0.89 32.94 9.57
N LYS A 361 0.36 32.57 9.25
CA LYS A 361 1.54 32.93 10.06
C LYS A 361 1.67 34.44 10.33
N ARG A 362 1.10 35.29 9.48
CA ARG A 362 1.11 36.75 9.64
C ARG A 362 -0.02 37.27 10.55
N LEU A 363 -1.02 36.44 10.82
CA LEU A 363 -2.21 36.84 11.57
C LEU A 363 -2.11 36.48 13.06
N GLY A 364 -1.31 35.47 13.44
CA GLY A 364 -1.09 35.12 14.84
C GLY A 364 -0.55 33.70 15.04
N HIS A 365 -0.61 33.24 16.28
CA HIS A 365 -0.33 31.86 16.68
C HIS A 365 -1.65 31.14 16.94
N PHE A 366 -1.86 30.00 16.26
CA PHE A 366 -3.13 29.27 16.31
C PHE A 366 -2.92 27.85 16.83
N ASP A 367 -3.78 27.44 17.73
CA ASP A 367 -3.91 26.05 18.16
C ASP A 367 -5.07 25.39 17.42
N PHE A 368 -4.87 24.16 16.95
CA PHE A 368 -5.90 23.40 16.25
C PHE A 368 -5.64 21.90 16.38
N VAL A 369 -6.67 21.10 16.13
CA VAL A 369 -6.59 19.63 16.21
C VAL A 369 -5.77 19.10 15.03
N LYS A 370 -4.64 18.44 15.32
CA LYS A 370 -3.82 17.80 14.29
C LYS A 370 -4.56 16.61 13.68
N GLY A 371 -4.42 16.44 12.37
CA GLY A 371 -4.92 15.27 11.66
C GLY A 371 -4.21 13.97 12.06
N PRO A 372 -4.66 12.83 11.52
CA PRO A 372 -4.07 11.51 11.77
C PRO A 372 -2.56 11.51 11.51
N GLN A 373 -1.81 10.84 12.39
CA GLN A 373 -0.35 10.73 12.32
C GLN A 373 0.09 9.30 11.96
N PRO A 374 1.28 9.12 11.36
CA PRO A 374 1.89 7.81 11.16
C PRO A 374 1.99 7.01 12.46
N ILE A 375 1.79 5.69 12.36
CA ILE A 375 1.93 4.79 13.53
C ILE A 375 3.43 4.58 13.78
N PRO A 376 3.96 4.95 14.96
CA PRO A 376 5.37 4.72 15.26
C PRO A 376 5.68 3.21 15.30
N PRO A 377 6.95 2.82 15.09
CA PRO A 377 7.39 1.44 15.31
C PRO A 377 6.99 0.94 16.70
N TYR A 378 6.67 -0.35 16.79
CA TYR A 378 6.37 -0.98 18.06
C TYR A 378 7.64 -1.14 18.90
N GLU A 379 7.59 -0.72 20.17
CA GLU A 379 8.65 -0.88 21.16
C GLU A 379 8.25 -1.96 22.18
N GLU A 380 9.04 -3.04 22.30
CA GLU A 380 8.79 -4.07 23.31
C GLU A 380 8.87 -3.46 24.72
N GLY A 381 7.82 -3.65 25.52
CA GLY A 381 7.70 -3.10 26.88
C GLY A 381 6.83 -1.85 27.00
N SER A 382 6.39 -1.22 25.89
CA SER A 382 5.47 -0.06 25.94
C SER A 382 4.05 -0.42 26.42
N ASP A 383 3.65 -1.67 26.24
CA ASP A 383 2.33 -2.21 26.61
C ASP A 383 2.29 -2.79 28.05
N GLU A 384 3.37 -2.66 28.83
CA GLU A 384 3.38 -3.07 30.24
C GLU A 384 2.54 -2.09 31.10
N GLY A 385 1.24 -2.32 31.14
CA GLY A 385 0.38 -1.93 32.27
C GLY A 385 0.10 -0.43 32.44
N LYS A 386 0.41 0.43 31.47
CA LYS A 386 -0.06 1.83 31.54
C LYS A 386 -1.46 1.93 30.94
N PRO A 387 -2.52 2.16 31.76
CA PRO A 387 -3.82 2.48 31.20
C PRO A 387 -3.66 3.73 30.32
N GLN A 388 -4.10 3.64 29.07
CA GLN A 388 -4.25 4.85 28.26
C GLN A 388 -5.21 5.79 29.00
N PRO A 389 -4.89 7.09 29.14
CA PRO A 389 -5.84 8.02 29.73
C PRO A 389 -7.14 7.94 28.91
N PRO A 390 -8.31 7.91 29.58
CA PRO A 390 -9.57 7.75 28.89
C PRO A 390 -9.72 8.89 27.86
N MET A 391 -10.14 8.53 26.65
CA MET A 391 -10.33 9.44 25.52
C MET A 391 -11.42 10.49 25.79
N TRP A 392 -12.18 10.31 26.87
CA TRP A 392 -13.24 11.19 27.33
C TRP A 392 -13.07 11.44 28.84
N PRO A 393 -13.32 12.66 29.34
CA PRO A 393 -13.29 12.92 30.77
C PRO A 393 -14.36 12.05 31.45
N THR A 394 -13.93 10.99 32.14
CA THR A 394 -14.80 10.28 33.06
C THR A 394 -15.05 11.22 34.24
N LYS A 395 -16.26 11.74 34.36
CA LYS A 395 -16.70 12.40 35.60
C LYS A 395 -16.44 11.40 36.73
N LYS A 396 -15.56 11.75 37.66
CA LYS A 396 -15.55 11.10 38.96
C LYS A 396 -16.94 11.32 39.55
N VAL A 397 -17.70 10.24 39.68
CA VAL A 397 -18.86 10.23 40.55
C VAL A 397 -18.27 10.26 41.94
N ASP A 398 -18.24 11.44 42.55
CA ASP A 398 -17.96 11.57 43.98
C ASP A 398 -19.16 10.93 44.70
N GLU A 399 -19.00 9.69 45.14
CA GLU A 399 -19.90 9.09 46.12
C GLU A 399 -19.72 9.84 47.44
N LYS A 400 -20.80 10.47 47.90
CA LYS A 400 -20.96 11.02 49.25
C LYS A 400 -21.98 10.20 50.03
#